data_AF-A0A5J5CDS7-F1
#
_entry.id   AF-A0A5J5CDS7-F1
#
_cell.length_a   1.000
_cell.length_b   1.000
_cell.length_c   1.000
_cell.angle_alpha   90.00
_cell.angle_beta   90.00
_cell.angle_gamma   90.00
#
_symmetry.space_group_name_H-M   'P 1'
#
loop_
_entity.id
_entity.type
_entity.pdbx_description
1 polymer ?
#
loop_
_entity_poly.entity_id
_entity_poly.type
_entity_poly.pdbx_seq_one_letter_code
_entity_poly.pdbx_strand_id
1 'polypeptide(L)'
;LLLLQVSSFTVSCPVSIGKLVLIELDKQCLPLFPEDSWYPAKVEVKSPEGDTYNFPIYRWVKDCKVHSFREGTALRIFEDNHHLGRYSRQKELKQREKAYRWDVYVEGMPHCMKAESPLSLPCEIQFSFTKTTEFLYTASTGLTELQLKGLADRKEKWTNIDDVNRVFCCKRTDISADNSGRKGNIFLCDYKGLDGVKANTINGKKQYLMAPLVLLHRTPDDKLMPIAIQLLIPHTRYTLQINQLARLALISKTGVFTQ
;
A
#
# COMPACT_ATOMS: atom_id res chain seq x y z
N LEU A 1 -1.01 -13.50 -15.85
CA LEU A 1 -2.02 -12.62 -16.48
C LEU A 1 -3.34 -12.83 -15.76
N LEU A 2 -3.86 -11.83 -15.04
CA LEU A 2 -5.26 -11.85 -14.64
C LEU A 2 -6.06 -11.54 -15.92
N LEU A 3 -6.60 -12.57 -16.55
CA LEU A 3 -7.50 -12.38 -17.68
C LEU A 3 -8.74 -11.65 -17.15
N LEU A 4 -8.94 -10.41 -17.60
CA LEU A 4 -10.19 -9.70 -17.38
C LEU A 4 -11.25 -10.39 -18.24
N GLN A 5 -11.94 -11.36 -17.64
CA GLN A 5 -13.08 -12.00 -18.29
C GLN A 5 -14.32 -11.14 -18.06
N VAL A 6 -15.00 -10.80 -19.14
CA VAL A 6 -16.29 -10.12 -19.10
C VAL A 6 -17.37 -11.16 -19.42
N SER A 7 -18.38 -11.22 -18.57
CA SER A 7 -19.56 -12.06 -18.78
C SER A 7 -20.79 -11.16 -18.88
N SER A 8 -21.63 -11.43 -19.88
CA SER A 8 -22.83 -10.66 -20.17
C SER A 8 -24.04 -11.57 -20.06
N PHE A 9 -25.09 -11.08 -19.39
CA PHE A 9 -26.32 -11.82 -19.16
C PHE A 9 -27.51 -10.91 -19.43
N THR A 10 -28.57 -11.49 -19.98
CA THR A 10 -29.87 -10.81 -20.10
C THR A 10 -30.77 -11.29 -18.98
N VAL A 11 -31.27 -10.35 -18.19
CA VAL A 11 -32.19 -10.62 -17.08
C VAL A 11 -33.53 -9.97 -17.40
N SER A 12 -34.62 -10.71 -17.24
CA SER A 12 -35.97 -10.20 -17.41
C SER A 12 -36.61 -9.95 -16.04
N CYS A 13 -37.27 -8.80 -15.87
CA CYS A 13 -38.04 -8.49 -14.69
C CYS A 13 -39.50 -8.24 -15.11
N PRO A 14 -40.49 -8.95 -14.52
CA PRO A 14 -41.90 -8.78 -14.90
C PRO A 14 -42.47 -7.42 -14.46
N VAL A 15 -41.78 -6.69 -13.58
CA VAL A 15 -42.23 -5.43 -13.00
C VAL A 15 -41.12 -4.38 -13.12
N SER A 16 -41.49 -3.13 -13.41
CA SER A 16 -40.53 -2.03 -13.37
C SER A 16 -40.07 -1.77 -11.94
N ILE A 17 -38.76 -1.81 -11.72
CA ILE A 17 -38.12 -1.52 -10.44
C ILE A 17 -37.62 -0.06 -10.34
N GLY A 18 -37.91 0.76 -11.36
CA GLY A 18 -37.50 2.15 -11.43
C GLY A 18 -35.98 2.35 -11.54
N LYS A 19 -35.49 3.49 -11.04
CA LYS A 19 -34.07 3.85 -11.08
C LYS A 19 -33.26 2.91 -10.19
N LEU A 20 -32.21 2.31 -10.75
CA LEU A 20 -31.33 1.43 -9.97
C LEU A 20 -30.43 2.24 -9.03
N VAL A 21 -30.42 1.86 -7.75
CA VAL A 21 -29.66 2.55 -6.70
C VAL A 21 -28.58 1.65 -6.09
N LEU A 22 -28.85 0.35 -6.01
CA LEU A 22 -27.98 -0.67 -5.44
C LEU A 22 -27.99 -1.91 -6.33
N ILE A 23 -26.89 -2.64 -6.31
CA ILE A 23 -26.82 -4.02 -6.77
C ILE A 23 -26.37 -4.90 -5.61
N GLU A 24 -26.95 -6.09 -5.50
CA GLU A 24 -26.54 -7.10 -4.53
C GLU A 24 -25.87 -8.25 -5.25
N LEU A 25 -24.67 -8.61 -4.78
CA LEU A 25 -23.92 -9.75 -5.25
C LEU A 25 -23.98 -10.83 -4.19
N ASP A 26 -24.60 -11.95 -4.55
CA ASP A 26 -24.68 -13.14 -3.72
C ASP A 26 -23.84 -14.25 -4.33
N LYS A 27 -22.65 -14.47 -3.76
CA LYS A 27 -21.74 -15.52 -4.18
C LYS A 27 -22.17 -16.82 -3.48
N GLN A 28 -22.73 -17.74 -4.25
CA GLN A 28 -23.14 -19.05 -3.75
C GLN A 28 -21.91 -19.94 -3.48
N CYS A 29 -21.84 -20.52 -2.28
CA CYS A 29 -20.83 -21.49 -1.89
C CYS A 29 -21.26 -22.89 -2.37
N LEU A 30 -20.40 -23.56 -3.14
CA LEU A 30 -20.64 -24.96 -3.49
C LEU A 30 -20.18 -25.87 -2.34
N PRO A 31 -21.03 -26.80 -1.85
CA PRO A 31 -20.62 -27.75 -0.83
C PRO A 31 -19.47 -28.63 -1.37
N LEU A 32 -18.46 -28.91 -0.53
CA LEU A 32 -17.28 -29.73 -0.81
C LEU A 32 -16.20 -29.10 -1.71
N PHE A 33 -16.38 -27.86 -2.16
CA PHE A 33 -15.34 -27.12 -2.88
C PHE A 33 -14.74 -26.03 -1.98
N PRO A 34 -13.42 -25.78 -2.08
CA PRO A 34 -12.81 -24.67 -1.36
C PRO A 34 -13.44 -23.34 -1.80
N GLU A 35 -13.56 -22.40 -0.85
CA GLU A 35 -14.07 -21.06 -1.13
C GLU A 35 -13.15 -20.36 -2.15
N ASP A 36 -13.65 -20.16 -3.37
CA ASP A 36 -12.91 -19.41 -4.39
C ASP A 36 -13.02 -17.91 -4.13
N SER A 37 -11.92 -17.17 -4.20
CA SER A 37 -11.93 -15.72 -4.01
C SER A 37 -12.26 -15.03 -5.33
N TRP A 38 -13.28 -14.18 -5.34
CA TRP A 38 -13.70 -13.46 -6.55
C TRP A 38 -13.36 -11.97 -6.46
N TYR A 39 -12.79 -11.40 -7.53
CA TYR A 39 -12.50 -9.96 -7.62
C TYR A 39 -13.29 -9.32 -8.78
N PRO A 40 -14.57 -8.95 -8.55
CA PRO A 40 -15.32 -8.18 -9.54
C PRO A 40 -14.82 -6.74 -9.63
N ALA A 41 -14.52 -6.29 -10.85
CA ALA A 41 -14.14 -4.91 -11.11
C ALA A 41 -15.36 -3.98 -11.03
N LYS A 42 -16.38 -4.26 -11.83
CA LYS A 42 -17.65 -3.52 -11.88
C LYS A 42 -18.76 -4.42 -12.40
N VAL A 43 -20.00 -4.01 -12.16
CA VAL A 43 -21.18 -4.49 -12.91
C VAL A 43 -21.76 -3.31 -13.68
N GLU A 44 -22.12 -3.55 -14.94
CA GLU A 44 -22.77 -2.57 -15.81
C GLU A 44 -24.15 -3.12 -16.18
N VAL A 45 -25.20 -2.33 -15.97
CA VAL A 45 -26.58 -2.72 -16.27
C VAL A 45 -27.14 -1.75 -17.30
N LYS A 46 -27.59 -2.28 -18.44
CA LYS A 46 -28.28 -1.50 -19.48
C LYS A 46 -29.78 -1.76 -19.37
N SER A 47 -30.56 -0.70 -19.18
CA SER A 47 -32.01 -0.82 -19.06
C SER A 47 -32.69 -0.88 -20.44
N PRO A 48 -33.91 -1.44 -20.52
CA PRO A 48 -34.72 -1.40 -21.76
C PRO A 48 -34.99 0.03 -22.26
N GLU A 49 -35.02 1.01 -21.35
CA GLU A 49 -35.23 2.43 -21.64
C GLU A 49 -33.98 3.14 -22.18
N GLY A 50 -32.83 2.44 -22.24
CA GLY A 50 -31.57 2.96 -22.78
C GLY A 50 -30.59 3.53 -21.75
N ASP A 51 -30.96 3.54 -20.47
CA ASP A 51 -30.06 3.99 -19.40
C ASP A 51 -28.94 2.97 -19.14
N THR A 52 -27.76 3.46 -18.77
CA THR A 52 -26.63 2.61 -18.35
C THR A 52 -26.23 2.94 -16.92
N TYR A 53 -26.35 1.95 -16.03
CA TYR A 53 -26.01 2.05 -14.63
C TYR A 53 -24.66 1.36 -14.38
N ASN A 54 -23.76 2.03 -13.67
CA ASN A 54 -22.44 1.49 -13.35
C ASN A 54 -22.32 1.24 -11.85
N PHE A 55 -21.93 0.02 -11.48
CA PHE A 55 -21.70 -0.38 -10.09
C PHE A 55 -20.22 -0.73 -9.90
N PRO A 56 -19.36 0.23 -9.52
CA PRO A 56 -17.95 -0.05 -9.26
C PRO A 56 -17.80 -0.87 -7.98
N ILE A 57 -17.03 -1.97 -8.04
CA ILE A 57 -16.85 -2.88 -6.91
C ILE A 57 -15.40 -2.88 -6.43
N TYR A 58 -14.46 -3.23 -7.31
CA TYR A 58 -13.01 -3.23 -7.07
C TYR A 58 -12.61 -3.76 -5.68
N ARG A 59 -13.27 -4.85 -5.24
CA ARG A 59 -13.12 -5.44 -3.91
C ARG A 59 -13.16 -6.96 -4.02
N TRP A 60 -12.37 -7.64 -3.17
CA TRP A 60 -12.42 -9.10 -3.02
C TRP A 60 -13.70 -9.54 -2.31
N VAL A 61 -14.44 -10.45 -2.93
CA VAL A 61 -15.56 -11.20 -2.34
C VAL A 61 -15.04 -12.60 -2.04
N LYS A 62 -14.75 -12.85 -0.75
CA LYS A 62 -14.22 -14.14 -0.28
C LYS A 62 -15.29 -15.02 0.36
N ASP A 63 -16.23 -14.40 1.07
CA ASP A 63 -17.30 -15.13 1.75
C ASP A 63 -18.54 -15.25 0.87
N CYS A 64 -19.46 -16.09 1.31
CA CYS A 64 -20.76 -16.30 0.68
C CYS A 64 -21.85 -15.44 1.33
N LYS A 65 -21.48 -14.21 1.71
CA LYS A 65 -22.45 -13.20 2.18
C LYS A 65 -22.92 -12.36 1.01
N VAL A 66 -24.11 -11.81 1.16
CA VAL A 66 -24.63 -10.81 0.22
C VAL A 66 -23.89 -9.49 0.40
N HIS A 67 -23.28 -9.00 -0.68
CA HIS A 67 -22.58 -7.71 -0.72
C HIS A 67 -23.37 -6.71 -1.57
N SER A 68 -23.77 -5.59 -0.99
CA SER A 68 -24.52 -4.54 -1.68
C SER A 68 -23.59 -3.39 -2.11
N PHE A 69 -23.67 -2.97 -3.37
CA PHE A 69 -22.87 -1.89 -3.95
C PHE A 69 -23.75 -0.80 -4.54
N ARG A 70 -23.37 0.46 -4.34
CA ARG A 70 -24.09 1.64 -4.86
C ARG A 70 -23.73 1.90 -6.31
N GLU A 71 -24.66 2.53 -7.01
CA GLU A 71 -24.39 3.12 -8.33
C GLU A 71 -23.23 4.12 -8.22
N GLY A 72 -22.41 4.20 -9.28
CA GLY A 72 -21.11 4.85 -9.29
C GLY A 72 -21.14 6.37 -9.23
N THR A 73 -22.31 7.00 -9.32
CA THR A 73 -22.47 8.45 -9.11
C THR A 73 -22.00 8.82 -7.71
N ALA A 74 -20.99 9.68 -7.63
CA ALA A 74 -20.47 10.16 -6.36
C ALA A 74 -21.50 11.06 -5.66
N LEU A 75 -22.00 10.62 -4.51
CA LEU A 75 -22.98 11.36 -3.71
C LEU A 75 -22.43 11.68 -2.32
N ARG A 76 -22.57 12.94 -1.90
CA ARG A 76 -22.40 13.39 -0.51
C ARG A 76 -23.58 12.93 0.35
N ILE A 77 -23.46 13.07 1.66
CA ILE A 77 -24.49 12.60 2.62
C ILE A 77 -25.85 13.26 2.35
N PHE A 78 -25.86 14.57 2.08
CA PHE A 78 -27.09 15.33 1.83
C PHE A 78 -27.66 15.18 0.41
N GLU A 79 -26.86 14.67 -0.54
CA GLU A 79 -27.30 14.42 -1.93
C GLU A 79 -27.94 13.03 -2.07
N ASP A 80 -27.60 12.10 -1.18
CA ASP A 80 -28.17 10.76 -1.16
C ASP A 80 -29.56 10.79 -0.50
N ASN A 81 -30.59 11.06 -1.30
CA ASN A 81 -31.96 11.17 -0.84
C ASN A 81 -32.72 9.84 -0.80
N HIS A 82 -32.17 8.78 -1.40
CA HIS A 82 -32.83 7.48 -1.45
C HIS A 82 -32.58 6.70 -0.16
N HIS A 83 -33.64 6.20 0.48
CA HIS A 83 -33.55 5.48 1.76
C HIS A 83 -32.57 4.29 1.72
N LEU A 84 -32.56 3.54 0.61
CA LEU A 84 -31.61 2.43 0.40
C LEU A 84 -30.15 2.90 0.31
N GLY A 85 -29.88 4.02 -0.36
CA GLY A 85 -28.52 4.58 -0.48
C GLY A 85 -27.97 5.02 0.88
N ARG A 86 -28.80 5.73 1.65
CA ARG A 86 -28.50 6.12 3.04
C ARG A 86 -28.24 4.91 3.94
N TYR A 87 -29.11 3.90 3.89
CA TYR A 87 -28.97 2.68 4.68
C TYR A 87 -27.68 1.92 4.33
N SER A 88 -27.39 1.74 3.04
CA SER A 88 -26.17 1.12 2.55
C SER A 88 -24.92 1.86 3.05
N ARG A 89 -24.88 3.19 2.94
CA ARG A 89 -23.76 4.01 3.45
C ARG A 89 -23.55 3.83 4.96
N GLN A 90 -24.61 3.86 5.76
CA GLN A 90 -24.51 3.69 7.21
C GLN A 90 -24.00 2.30 7.59
N LYS A 91 -24.48 1.26 6.90
CA LYS A 91 -24.02 -0.13 7.09
C LYS A 91 -22.54 -0.26 6.74
N GLU A 92 -22.12 0.29 5.60
CA GLU A 92 -20.72 0.31 5.17
C GLU A 92 -19.81 1.03 6.17
N LEU A 93 -20.19 2.22 6.63
CA LEU A 93 -19.39 2.98 7.61
C LEU A 93 -19.22 2.23 8.93
N LYS A 94 -20.29 1.62 9.46
CA LYS A 94 -20.22 0.79 10.68
C LYS A 94 -19.32 -0.43 10.49
N GLN A 95 -19.32 -1.05 9.31
CA GLN A 95 -18.42 -2.16 9.01
C GLN A 95 -16.97 -1.69 8.92
N ARG A 96 -16.71 -0.55 8.26
CA ARG A 96 -15.37 0.02 8.13
C ARG A 96 -14.81 0.47 9.47
N GLU A 97 -15.59 1.09 10.34
CA GLU A 97 -15.15 1.47 11.69
C GLU A 97 -14.67 0.26 12.51
N LYS A 98 -15.34 -0.90 12.34
CA LYS A 98 -14.93 -2.16 12.99
C LYS A 98 -13.67 -2.77 12.36
N ALA A 99 -13.55 -2.68 11.04
CA ALA A 99 -12.44 -3.28 10.29
C ALA A 99 -11.16 -2.43 10.35
N TYR A 100 -11.29 -1.09 10.34
CA TYR A 100 -10.21 -0.11 10.33
C TYR A 100 -10.14 0.57 11.69
N ARG A 101 -9.43 -0.06 12.62
CA ARG A 101 -9.24 0.47 13.97
C ARG A 101 -7.85 1.06 14.12
N TRP A 102 -7.76 2.11 14.93
CA TRP A 102 -6.49 2.68 15.33
C TRP A 102 -5.81 1.81 16.39
N ASP A 103 -4.48 1.84 16.39
CA ASP A 103 -3.63 1.20 17.38
C ASP A 103 -2.41 2.06 17.69
N VAL A 104 -1.84 1.86 18.88
CA VAL A 104 -0.61 2.51 19.32
C VAL A 104 0.52 1.50 19.20
N TYR A 105 1.40 1.70 18.23
CA TYR A 105 2.60 0.85 18.11
C TYR A 105 3.66 1.20 19.15
N VAL A 106 3.98 2.49 19.26
CA VAL A 106 4.93 3.04 20.22
C VAL A 106 4.43 4.43 20.62
N GLU A 107 4.52 4.75 21.90
CA GLU A 107 4.14 6.05 22.44
C GLU A 107 4.91 7.20 21.74
N GLY A 108 4.21 8.28 21.41
CA GLY A 108 4.78 9.43 20.70
C GLY A 108 4.86 9.29 19.17
N MET A 109 4.62 8.10 18.60
CA MET A 109 4.48 7.94 17.14
C MET A 109 3.02 8.13 16.69
N PRO A 110 2.78 8.55 15.43
CA PRO A 110 1.44 8.54 14.87
C PRO A 110 0.80 7.14 14.98
N HIS A 111 -0.48 7.12 15.38
CA HIS A 111 -1.28 5.89 15.45
C HIS A 111 -1.24 5.14 14.11
N CYS A 112 -1.32 3.82 14.19
CA CYS A 112 -1.35 2.95 13.03
C CYS A 112 -2.64 2.15 12.96
N MET A 113 -2.80 1.35 11.92
CA MET A 113 -3.90 0.40 11.84
C MET A 113 -3.64 -0.76 12.80
N LYS A 114 -4.67 -1.13 13.56
CA LYS A 114 -4.69 -2.33 14.39
C LYS A 114 -4.67 -3.58 13.50
N ALA A 115 -3.61 -4.36 13.60
CA ALA A 115 -3.46 -5.64 12.92
C ALA A 115 -2.43 -6.50 13.66
N GLU A 116 -2.76 -7.77 13.86
CA GLU A 116 -1.84 -8.73 14.49
C GLU A 116 -0.81 -9.25 13.48
N SER A 117 -1.23 -9.37 12.22
CA SER A 117 -0.38 -9.82 11.12
C SER A 117 -0.77 -9.15 9.80
N PRO A 118 0.08 -9.19 8.76
CA PRO A 118 -0.27 -8.66 7.45
C PRO A 118 -1.46 -9.41 6.81
N LEU A 119 -1.71 -10.65 7.23
CA LEU A 119 -2.84 -11.46 6.77
C LEU A 119 -4.16 -11.10 7.48
N SER A 120 -4.08 -10.46 8.66
CA SER A 120 -5.24 -10.00 9.43
C SER A 120 -5.86 -8.70 8.91
N LEU A 121 -5.16 -8.02 7.98
CA LEU A 121 -5.66 -6.80 7.34
C LEU A 121 -6.88 -7.11 6.46
N PRO A 122 -7.83 -6.19 6.28
CA PRO A 122 -8.89 -6.33 5.28
C PRO A 122 -8.32 -6.65 3.89
N CYS A 123 -8.98 -7.58 3.18
CA CYS A 123 -8.46 -8.13 1.93
C CYS A 123 -8.23 -7.07 0.85
N GLU A 124 -8.97 -5.96 0.89
CA GLU A 124 -8.85 -4.84 -0.04
C GLU A 124 -7.55 -4.04 0.08
N ILE A 125 -6.84 -4.14 1.21
CA ILE A 125 -5.58 -3.42 1.43
C ILE A 125 -4.36 -4.35 1.48
N GLN A 126 -4.57 -5.66 1.42
CA GLN A 126 -3.49 -6.64 1.32
C GLN A 126 -2.84 -6.58 -0.07
N PHE A 127 -1.59 -7.05 -0.16
CA PHE A 127 -0.96 -7.29 -1.45
C PHE A 127 -1.77 -8.32 -2.24
N SER A 128 -1.89 -8.10 -3.56
CA SER A 128 -2.35 -9.17 -4.45
C SER A 128 -1.36 -10.32 -4.42
N PHE A 129 -1.82 -11.54 -4.72
CA PHE A 129 -0.96 -12.72 -4.82
C PHE A 129 0.28 -12.44 -5.68
N THR A 130 0.08 -11.86 -6.86
CA THR A 130 1.17 -11.46 -7.78
C THR A 130 2.16 -10.50 -7.13
N LYS A 131 1.68 -9.50 -6.38
CA LYS A 131 2.56 -8.52 -5.73
C LYS A 131 3.33 -9.14 -4.57
N THR A 132 2.70 -10.03 -3.81
CA THR A 132 3.36 -10.81 -2.76
C THR A 132 4.47 -11.68 -3.33
N THR A 133 4.20 -12.43 -4.40
CA THR A 133 5.19 -13.28 -5.06
C THR A 133 6.36 -12.47 -5.62
N GLU A 134 6.07 -11.39 -6.35
CA GLU A 134 7.09 -10.47 -6.90
C GLU A 134 7.97 -9.89 -5.78
N PHE A 135 7.35 -9.42 -4.70
CA PHE A 135 8.04 -8.83 -3.55
C PHE A 135 8.96 -9.84 -2.87
N LEU A 136 8.43 -11.02 -2.52
CA LEU A 136 9.20 -12.09 -1.87
C LEU A 136 10.34 -12.59 -2.74
N TYR A 137 10.09 -12.78 -4.04
CA TYR A 137 11.11 -13.20 -5.00
C TYR A 137 12.24 -12.18 -5.13
N THR A 138 11.90 -10.89 -5.25
CA THR A 138 12.89 -9.81 -5.36
C THR A 138 13.73 -9.69 -4.08
N ALA A 139 13.09 -9.81 -2.91
CA ALA A 139 13.77 -9.76 -1.63
C ALA A 139 14.68 -10.98 -1.41
N SER A 140 14.20 -12.20 -1.70
CA SER A 140 14.98 -13.42 -1.53
C SER A 140 16.17 -13.48 -2.48
N THR A 141 15.98 -13.09 -3.75
CA THR A 141 17.07 -13.05 -4.72
C THR A 141 18.15 -12.05 -4.31
N GLY A 142 17.75 -10.87 -3.83
CA GLY A 142 18.70 -9.87 -3.31
C GLY A 142 19.47 -10.38 -2.08
N LEU A 143 18.82 -11.08 -1.15
CA LEU A 143 19.47 -11.65 0.02
C LEU A 143 20.39 -12.82 -0.33
N THR A 144 19.94 -13.75 -1.18
CA THR A 144 20.74 -14.89 -1.64
C THR A 144 21.98 -14.43 -2.39
N GLU A 145 21.89 -13.37 -3.20
CA GLU A 145 23.05 -12.78 -3.85
C GLU A 145 24.09 -12.29 -2.84
N LEU A 146 23.66 -11.58 -1.79
CA LEU A 146 24.54 -11.13 -0.71
C LEU A 146 25.13 -12.29 0.09
N GLN A 147 24.36 -13.35 0.33
CA GLN A 147 24.82 -14.57 1.01
C GLN A 147 25.88 -15.32 0.20
N LEU A 148 25.65 -15.54 -1.10
CA LEU A 148 26.61 -16.19 -1.99
C LEU A 148 27.92 -15.40 -2.12
N LYS A 149 27.85 -14.06 -2.02
CA LYS A 149 29.02 -13.18 -1.97
C LYS A 149 29.71 -13.14 -0.59
N GLY A 150 29.16 -13.85 0.41
CA GLY A 150 29.66 -13.83 1.79
C GLY A 150 29.52 -12.47 2.47
N LEU A 151 28.63 -11.61 1.99
CA LEU A 151 28.44 -10.25 2.48
C LEU A 151 27.33 -10.13 3.54
N ALA A 152 26.32 -11.01 3.49
CA ALA A 152 25.18 -10.96 4.41
C ALA A 152 25.59 -11.17 5.88
N ASP A 153 26.54 -12.07 6.14
CA ASP A 153 26.96 -12.46 7.49
C ASP A 153 28.34 -11.91 7.87
N ARG A 154 28.89 -10.98 7.07
CA ARG A 154 30.26 -10.50 7.23
C ARG A 154 30.39 -9.55 8.43
N LYS A 155 31.16 -9.97 9.45
CA LYS A 155 31.42 -9.18 10.68
C LYS A 155 32.75 -8.42 10.67
N GLU A 156 33.60 -8.70 9.69
CA GLU A 156 34.94 -8.13 9.59
C GLU A 156 34.93 -6.75 8.94
N LYS A 157 35.93 -5.93 9.29
CA LYS A 157 36.12 -4.61 8.66
C LYS A 157 36.62 -4.79 7.23
N TRP A 158 36.22 -3.89 6.35
CA TRP A 158 36.82 -3.77 5.02
C TRP A 158 38.26 -3.26 5.17
N THR A 159 39.18 -3.88 4.45
CA THR A 159 40.61 -3.52 4.45
C THR A 159 40.93 -2.42 3.44
N ASN A 160 40.14 -2.31 2.37
CA ASN A 160 40.25 -1.28 1.36
C ASN A 160 38.86 -0.72 1.02
N ILE A 161 38.77 0.60 0.78
CA ILE A 161 37.57 1.27 0.30
C ILE A 161 37.08 0.69 -1.04
N ASP A 162 37.99 0.22 -1.90
CA ASP A 162 37.64 -0.38 -3.19
C ASP A 162 36.86 -1.69 -3.04
N ASP A 163 37.00 -2.38 -1.91
CA ASP A 163 36.25 -3.60 -1.67
C ASP A 163 34.73 -3.33 -1.53
N VAL A 164 34.33 -2.09 -1.19
CA VAL A 164 32.93 -1.65 -1.17
C VAL A 164 32.29 -1.75 -2.56
N ASN A 165 33.08 -1.64 -3.64
CA ASN A 165 32.57 -1.79 -5.02
C ASN A 165 32.01 -3.20 -5.29
N ARG A 166 32.40 -4.22 -4.49
CA ARG A 166 31.85 -5.57 -4.57
C ARG A 166 30.37 -5.64 -4.18
N VAL A 167 29.89 -4.66 -3.41
CA VAL A 167 28.47 -4.53 -3.01
C VAL A 167 27.64 -4.02 -4.19
N PHE A 168 28.18 -3.10 -4.98
CA PHE A 168 27.45 -2.37 -6.03
C PHE A 168 27.54 -2.99 -7.43
N CYS A 169 28.22 -4.12 -7.60
CA CYS A 169 28.53 -4.67 -8.92
C CYS A 169 27.33 -5.16 -9.75
N CYS A 170 26.16 -5.43 -9.12
CA CYS A 170 25.03 -6.04 -9.81
C CYS A 170 23.73 -5.20 -9.82
N LYS A 171 23.69 -4.08 -9.08
CA LYS A 171 22.53 -3.15 -9.03
C LYS A 171 22.96 -1.69 -9.14
N ARG A 172 23.76 -1.39 -10.17
CA ARG A 172 24.15 -0.02 -10.49
C ARG A 172 23.10 0.57 -11.43
N THR A 173 22.43 1.63 -10.98
CA THR A 173 21.58 2.46 -11.85
C THR A 173 22.36 3.70 -12.26
N ASP A 174 22.11 4.23 -13.46
CA ASP A 174 22.79 5.43 -13.98
C ASP A 174 22.51 6.71 -13.17
N ILE A 175 21.52 6.67 -12.27
CA ILE A 175 21.13 7.79 -11.40
C ILE A 175 22.02 7.79 -10.15
N SER A 176 23.20 8.41 -10.25
CA SER A 176 23.98 8.86 -9.07
C SER A 176 24.41 10.33 -9.17
N ALA A 177 23.78 11.10 -10.06
CA ALA A 177 23.85 12.54 -10.08
C ALA A 177 22.57 13.10 -10.74
N ASP A 178 21.68 13.72 -9.95
CA ASP A 178 21.03 14.98 -10.36
C ASP A 178 20.20 15.64 -9.23
N ASN A 179 20.12 16.98 -9.26
CA ASN A 179 19.68 17.85 -8.16
C ASN A 179 18.33 18.59 -8.40
N SER A 180 17.52 18.61 -7.35
CA SER A 180 16.27 19.39 -7.09
C SER A 180 16.36 20.93 -7.11
N GLY A 181 15.57 21.68 -7.91
CA GLY A 181 15.56 23.15 -7.87
C GLY A 181 14.56 23.83 -6.90
N ARG A 182 15.05 24.75 -6.05
CA ARG A 182 14.29 25.84 -5.40
C ARG A 182 15.17 27.10 -5.32
N LYS A 183 14.56 28.30 -5.33
CA LYS A 183 15.27 29.61 -5.35
C LYS A 183 15.99 29.89 -4.01
N GLY A 184 17.32 29.75 -4.03
CA GLY A 184 18.28 30.12 -3.00
C GLY A 184 19.68 29.65 -3.43
N ASN A 185 20.73 30.45 -3.24
CA ASN A 185 22.11 30.07 -3.61
C ASN A 185 22.86 29.38 -2.46
N ILE A 186 22.29 29.41 -1.26
CA ILE A 186 22.82 28.81 -0.05
C ILE A 186 21.72 27.92 0.53
N PHE A 187 22.03 26.66 0.76
CA PHE A 187 21.15 25.68 1.38
C PHE A 187 21.75 25.24 2.70
N LEU A 188 20.90 25.03 3.69
CA LEU A 188 21.28 24.52 5.01
C LEU A 188 20.58 23.18 5.22
N CYS A 189 21.36 22.12 5.39
CA CYS A 189 20.89 20.83 5.85
C CYS A 189 21.23 20.69 7.32
N ASP A 190 20.25 20.97 8.17
CA ASP A 190 20.36 20.83 9.62
C ASP A 190 19.87 19.44 10.06
N TYR A 191 20.78 18.59 10.53
CA TYR A 191 20.48 17.26 11.05
C TYR A 191 20.23 17.28 12.57
N LYS A 192 19.90 18.44 13.17
CA LYS A 192 19.55 18.59 14.59
C LYS A 192 18.55 17.55 15.13
N GLY A 193 17.68 16.99 14.28
CA GLY A 193 16.78 15.90 14.68
C GLY A 193 17.48 14.62 15.15
N LEU A 194 18.78 14.46 14.89
CA LEU A 194 19.61 13.36 15.37
C LEU A 194 20.30 13.66 16.72
N ASP A 195 20.21 14.91 17.22
CA ASP A 195 20.86 15.31 18.46
C ASP A 195 20.22 14.61 19.67
N GLY A 196 21.05 14.08 20.56
CA GLY A 196 20.60 13.30 21.71
C GLY A 196 19.97 11.94 21.39
N VAL A 197 19.88 11.52 20.12
CA VAL A 197 19.34 10.20 19.76
C VAL A 197 20.29 9.09 20.23
N LYS A 198 19.74 8.10 20.94
CA LYS A 198 20.51 6.96 21.44
C LYS A 198 20.96 6.07 20.29
N ALA A 199 22.26 5.97 20.09
CA ALA A 199 22.85 5.08 19.09
C ALA A 199 22.70 3.59 19.46
N ASN A 200 22.59 2.73 18.45
CA ASN A 200 22.43 1.29 18.62
C ASN A 200 23.73 0.60 19.08
N THR A 201 23.63 -0.65 19.53
CA THR A 201 24.76 -1.55 19.77
C THR A 201 24.62 -2.76 18.88
N ILE A 202 25.54 -2.91 17.93
CA ILE A 202 25.52 -3.99 16.93
C ILE A 202 26.69 -4.93 17.23
N ASN A 203 26.41 -6.23 17.36
CA ASN A 203 27.41 -7.26 17.70
C ASN A 203 28.26 -6.90 18.95
N GLY A 204 27.63 -6.35 19.98
CA GLY A 204 28.30 -5.91 21.22
C GLY A 204 29.15 -4.64 21.09
N LYS A 205 29.18 -4.00 19.90
CA LYS A 205 29.94 -2.76 19.65
C LYS A 205 28.98 -1.57 19.58
N LYS A 206 29.25 -0.57 20.42
CA LYS A 206 28.52 0.70 20.46
C LYS A 206 28.69 1.43 19.11
N GLN A 207 27.56 1.79 18.48
CA GLN A 207 27.53 2.64 17.30
C GLN A 207 27.44 4.11 17.71
N TYR A 208 27.62 5.02 16.77
CA TYR A 208 27.64 6.46 17.02
C TYR A 208 26.74 7.20 16.03
N LEU A 209 26.12 8.28 16.49
CA LEU A 209 25.29 9.18 15.68
C LEU A 209 25.82 10.61 15.83
N MET A 210 25.61 11.42 14.80
CA MET A 210 25.97 12.84 14.78
C MET A 210 24.80 13.63 14.19
N ALA A 211 24.61 14.87 14.64
CA ALA A 211 23.65 15.82 14.11
C ALA A 211 24.38 16.98 13.40
N PRO A 212 24.97 16.73 12.21
CA PRO A 212 25.75 17.76 11.51
C PRO A 212 24.88 18.91 10.99
N LEU A 213 25.51 20.06 10.77
CA LEU A 213 24.95 21.19 10.04
C LEU A 213 25.76 21.37 8.75
N VAL A 214 25.12 21.21 7.59
CA VAL A 214 25.79 21.26 6.29
C VAL A 214 25.29 22.45 5.48
N LEU A 215 26.21 23.31 5.03
CA LEU A 215 25.92 24.44 4.16
C LEU A 215 26.32 24.09 2.71
N LEU A 216 25.43 24.28 1.74
CA LEU A 216 25.66 23.96 0.33
C LEU A 216 25.44 25.21 -0.53
N HIS A 217 26.30 25.44 -1.54
CA HIS A 217 26.17 26.53 -2.49
C HIS A 217 25.88 26.00 -3.90
N ARG A 218 24.93 26.63 -4.62
CA ARG A 218 24.45 26.15 -5.93
C ARG A 218 25.06 26.95 -7.09
N THR A 219 25.48 26.25 -8.15
CA THR A 219 25.97 26.81 -9.42
C THR A 219 24.86 26.96 -10.47
N PRO A 220 25.04 27.79 -11.52
CA PRO A 220 23.95 28.35 -12.34
C PRO A 220 23.08 27.41 -13.20
N ASP A 221 23.44 26.13 -13.35
CA ASP A 221 22.90 25.27 -14.43
C ASP A 221 21.58 24.55 -14.05
N ASP A 222 20.79 25.18 -13.18
CA ASP A 222 19.43 24.90 -12.71
C ASP A 222 18.52 24.02 -13.61
N LYS A 223 18.31 22.74 -13.28
CA LYS A 223 17.06 22.05 -13.68
C LYS A 223 16.67 20.79 -12.89
N LEU A 224 15.49 20.83 -12.24
CA LEU A 224 14.43 19.78 -12.27
C LEU A 224 13.21 20.10 -11.37
N MET A 225 12.02 19.65 -11.80
CA MET A 225 10.72 19.63 -11.09
C MET A 225 9.81 18.47 -11.60
N PRO A 226 8.90 17.90 -10.77
CA PRO A 226 7.47 18.01 -11.10
C PRO A 226 6.52 18.28 -9.90
N ILE A 227 5.28 18.61 -10.27
CA ILE A 227 4.22 19.31 -9.53
C ILE A 227 2.97 18.41 -9.47
N ALA A 228 2.44 18.17 -8.25
CA ALA A 228 1.13 17.60 -7.87
C ALA A 228 1.03 16.10 -7.43
N ILE A 229 0.14 15.85 -6.45
CA ILE A 229 -0.33 14.53 -5.99
C ILE A 229 -1.86 14.53 -6.01
N GLN A 230 -2.43 13.48 -6.60
CA GLN A 230 -3.85 13.30 -6.91
C GLN A 230 -4.47 12.15 -6.06
N LEU A 231 -5.79 12.23 -5.80
CA LEU A 231 -6.81 11.24 -5.34
C LEU A 231 -6.43 10.10 -4.35
N LEU A 232 -7.09 10.08 -3.18
CA LEU A 232 -6.71 9.27 -2.00
C LEU A 232 -6.84 7.73 -2.10
N ILE A 233 -7.60 7.13 -3.04
CA ILE A 233 -7.82 5.67 -3.05
C ILE A 233 -6.75 4.90 -3.84
N PRO A 234 -6.49 5.18 -5.13
CA PRO A 234 -5.40 4.50 -5.84
C PRO A 234 -4.03 4.79 -5.20
N HIS A 235 -3.90 5.93 -4.51
CA HIS A 235 -2.66 6.38 -3.89
C HIS A 235 -2.44 5.83 -2.47
N THR A 236 -3.42 5.15 -1.88
CA THR A 236 -3.26 4.42 -0.61
C THR A 236 -3.17 2.91 -0.79
N ARG A 237 -3.17 2.43 -2.05
CA ARG A 237 -3.06 1.02 -2.37
C ARG A 237 -1.76 0.45 -1.78
N TYR A 238 -1.92 -0.60 -0.98
CA TYR A 238 -0.86 -1.32 -0.28
C TYR A 238 -0.08 -0.56 0.81
N THR A 239 -0.37 0.71 1.07
CA THR A 239 0.33 1.50 2.10
C THR A 239 0.25 0.86 3.49
N LEU A 240 -0.91 0.32 3.85
CA LEU A 240 -1.11 -0.32 5.15
C LEU A 240 -0.39 -1.68 5.22
N GLN A 241 -0.40 -2.46 4.14
CA GLN A 241 0.32 -3.74 4.06
C GLN A 241 1.84 -3.54 4.23
N ILE A 242 2.44 -2.61 3.48
CA ILE A 242 3.89 -2.38 3.55
C ILE A 242 4.31 -1.81 4.91
N ASN A 243 3.49 -0.94 5.51
CA ASN A 243 3.73 -0.42 6.85
C ASN A 243 3.67 -1.54 7.91
N GLN A 244 2.75 -2.49 7.77
CA GLN A 244 2.66 -3.64 8.68
C GLN A 244 3.88 -4.57 8.52
N LEU A 245 4.31 -4.82 7.28
CA LEU A 245 5.53 -5.59 7.00
C LEU A 245 6.77 -4.90 7.58
N ALA A 246 6.89 -3.58 7.44
CA ALA A 246 7.98 -2.81 8.02
C ALA A 246 7.99 -2.91 9.56
N ARG A 247 6.82 -2.78 10.22
CA ARG A 247 6.72 -2.92 11.68
C ARG A 247 7.10 -4.31 12.17
N LEU A 248 6.88 -5.36 11.37
CA LEU A 248 7.21 -6.74 11.74
C LEU A 248 8.68 -7.09 11.49
N ALA A 249 9.22 -6.73 10.31
CA ALA A 249 10.50 -7.23 9.84
C ALA A 249 11.62 -6.16 9.78
N LEU A 250 11.26 -4.88 9.68
CA LEU A 250 12.23 -3.80 9.48
C LEU A 250 12.55 -3.07 10.79
N ILE A 251 11.53 -2.53 11.45
CA ILE A 251 11.66 -1.64 12.62
C ILE A 251 11.19 -2.30 13.94
N SER A 252 10.93 -3.61 13.93
CA SER A 252 10.67 -4.36 15.16
C SER A 252 11.95 -4.49 15.99
N LYS A 253 11.81 -4.90 17.25
CA LYS A 253 12.94 -5.17 18.17
C LYS A 253 13.91 -6.23 17.64
N THR A 254 13.47 -7.10 16.73
CA THR A 254 14.29 -8.14 16.10
C THR A 254 14.49 -7.89 14.60
N GLY A 255 14.00 -6.76 14.10
CA GLY A 255 14.02 -6.39 12.69
C GLY A 255 15.39 -5.89 12.24
N VAL A 256 15.53 -5.69 10.93
CA VAL A 256 16.78 -5.34 10.27
C VAL A 256 17.44 -4.08 10.85
N PHE A 257 16.68 -3.06 11.30
CA PHE A 257 17.27 -1.85 11.89
C PHE A 257 17.97 -2.09 13.25
N THR A 258 17.65 -3.20 13.92
CA THR A 258 18.23 -3.52 15.23
C THR A 258 19.48 -4.40 15.11
N GLN A 259 19.62 -5.12 14.00
CA GLN A 259 20.75 -6.01 13.70
C GLN A 259 21.98 -5.24 13.24
#